data_AF-A0A8S2AMB2-F1
#
_entry.id   AF-A0A8S2AMB2-F1
#
_cell.length_a   1.000
_cell.length_b   1.000
_cell.length_c   1.000
_cell.angle_alpha   90.00
_cell.angle_beta   90.00
_cell.angle_gamma   90.00
#
_symmetry.space_group_name_H-M   'P 1'
#
loop_
_entity.id
_entity.type
_entity.pdbx_description
1 polymer ?
#
loop_
_entity_poly.entity_id
_entity_poly.type
_entity_poly.pdbx_seq_one_letter_code
_entity_poly.pdbx_strand_id
1 'polypeptide(L)'
;MVKASSEPSESVSVSTKTSEAVVFTAPPGFKPPEPKRFAVKSGKLFDVLGAAIGLFFRFGTGVFVSGYSASFVSKEEIPADQYALRLGGITVKETAKVGPRPEKPIEIYEFEGCPFCRKVREMVAVLDLDILYYPCPRGSPNFRPKVKQMGGKQQFPYMVDPNTGVSMYESDGIIKYLSEKYGDGTVPLSLSLGALTAITAGFAMIGRMGKGNLYTPAKLPPKPLEFWAYEGSPFCKLVREVLVELELPHIQRSCARGSPKRQELLEKAGHFQVPYLEDPNTGVAMFESAEIVEYLKQTYAA
;
A
#
# COMPACT_ATOMS: atom_id res chain seq x y z
N MET A 1 27.76 -52.81 -33.59
CA MET A 1 28.72 -52.48 -32.50
C MET A 1 29.35 -51.14 -32.82
N VAL A 2 28.82 -50.05 -32.26
CA VAL A 2 29.42 -48.71 -32.33
C VAL A 2 29.68 -48.30 -30.88
N LYS A 3 30.95 -48.15 -30.52
CA LYS A 3 31.41 -47.69 -29.20
C LYS A 3 31.25 -46.16 -29.18
N ALA A 4 30.42 -45.65 -28.28
CA ALA A 4 30.37 -44.23 -27.94
C ALA A 4 31.21 -44.02 -26.67
N SER A 5 32.22 -43.16 -26.79
CA SER A 5 33.13 -42.77 -25.73
C SER A 5 32.45 -41.78 -24.79
N SER A 6 32.47 -42.04 -23.49
CA SER A 6 31.99 -41.13 -22.45
C SER A 6 33.17 -40.41 -21.80
N GLU A 7 33.29 -39.10 -22.01
CA GLU A 7 34.12 -38.23 -21.17
C GLU A 7 33.31 -37.75 -19.96
N PRO A 8 33.89 -37.65 -18.75
CA PRO A 8 33.20 -37.14 -17.58
C PRO A 8 33.25 -35.61 -17.57
N SER A 9 32.07 -34.97 -17.44
CA SER A 9 31.94 -33.54 -17.22
C SER A 9 32.44 -33.16 -15.82
N GLU A 10 33.46 -32.31 -15.75
CA GLU A 10 33.93 -31.69 -14.51
C GLU A 10 32.82 -30.86 -13.86
N SER A 11 32.51 -31.19 -12.61
CA SER A 11 31.58 -30.44 -11.77
C SER A 11 32.22 -29.13 -11.31
N VAL A 12 31.81 -28.02 -11.92
CA VAL A 12 32.15 -26.67 -11.44
C VAL A 12 31.37 -26.40 -10.15
N SER A 13 32.07 -26.46 -9.02
CA SER A 13 31.55 -26.06 -7.71
C SER A 13 31.45 -24.54 -7.64
N VAL A 14 30.23 -24.02 -7.69
CA VAL A 14 29.95 -22.60 -7.48
C VAL A 14 30.15 -22.29 -6.00
N SER A 15 31.23 -21.58 -5.71
CA SER A 15 31.52 -21.04 -4.38
C SER A 15 30.45 -20.03 -3.99
N THR A 16 29.55 -20.43 -3.10
CA THR A 16 28.55 -19.57 -2.45
C THR A 16 29.27 -18.62 -1.51
N LYS A 17 29.58 -17.41 -1.98
CA LYS A 17 29.85 -16.28 -1.07
C LYS A 17 28.59 -16.04 -0.24
N THR A 18 28.66 -16.43 1.03
CA THR A 18 27.66 -16.09 2.04
C THR A 18 27.67 -14.57 2.18
N SER A 19 26.69 -13.88 1.58
CA SER A 19 26.45 -12.47 1.87
C SER A 19 26.05 -12.38 3.33
N GLU A 20 26.81 -11.65 4.15
CA GLU A 20 26.39 -11.31 5.51
C GLU A 20 24.97 -10.72 5.45
N ALA A 21 24.03 -11.33 6.18
CA ALA A 21 22.65 -10.87 6.21
C ALA A 21 22.63 -9.47 6.83
N VAL A 22 22.15 -8.48 6.09
CA VAL A 22 21.99 -7.11 6.60
C VAL A 22 21.03 -7.16 7.79
N VAL A 23 21.54 -6.84 8.97
CA VAL A 23 20.73 -6.71 10.19
C VAL A 23 20.16 -5.31 10.24
N PHE A 24 18.84 -5.20 10.28
CA PHE A 24 18.15 -3.92 10.46
C PHE A 24 17.95 -3.66 11.95
N THR A 25 18.20 -2.44 12.40
CA THR A 25 17.98 -2.00 13.78
C THR A 25 17.27 -0.66 13.77
N ALA A 26 16.54 -0.35 14.84
CA ALA A 26 15.94 0.96 15.01
C ALA A 26 17.05 2.05 15.02
N PRO A 27 16.79 3.25 14.47
CA PRO A 27 17.73 4.36 14.57
C PRO A 27 18.16 4.63 16.02
N PRO A 28 19.43 4.99 16.27
CA PRO A 28 19.91 5.26 17.63
C PRO A 28 19.04 6.30 18.34
N GLY A 29 18.58 5.97 19.55
CA GLY A 29 17.74 6.86 20.36
C GLY A 29 16.30 7.02 19.86
N PHE A 30 15.82 6.13 18.98
CA PHE A 30 14.46 6.16 18.47
C PHE A 30 13.42 6.19 19.60
N LYS A 31 12.49 7.14 19.51
CA LYS A 31 11.29 7.21 20.32
C LYS A 31 10.09 7.41 19.39
N PRO A 32 9.02 6.60 19.50
CA PRO A 32 7.82 6.83 18.71
C PRO A 32 7.29 8.26 18.93
N PRO A 33 6.95 8.99 17.86
CA PRO A 33 6.37 10.32 17.98
C PRO A 33 4.99 10.24 18.64
N GLU A 34 4.63 11.27 19.41
CA GLU A 34 3.28 11.42 19.93
C GLU A 34 2.29 11.64 18.77
N PRO A 35 1.19 10.88 18.69
CA PRO A 35 0.20 11.04 17.62
C PRO A 35 -0.50 12.39 17.66
N LYS A 36 -0.54 13.08 16.53
CA LYS A 36 -1.17 14.39 16.38
C LYS A 36 -2.13 14.40 15.19
N ARG A 37 -3.41 14.23 15.51
CA ARG A 37 -4.47 14.10 14.50
C ARG A 37 -4.53 15.31 13.56
N PHE A 38 -4.39 15.05 12.26
CA PHE A 38 -4.39 16.04 11.18
C PHE A 38 -3.27 17.09 11.25
N ALA A 39 -2.27 16.91 12.11
CA ALA A 39 -1.15 17.82 12.18
C ALA A 39 -0.31 17.73 10.89
N VAL A 40 0.15 18.88 10.43
CA VAL A 40 1.10 18.98 9.34
C VAL A 40 2.41 19.50 9.93
N LYS A 41 3.48 18.71 9.81
CA LYS A 41 4.82 19.14 10.22
C LYS A 41 5.19 20.45 9.52
N SER A 42 5.89 21.34 10.24
CA SER A 42 6.33 22.62 9.66
C SER A 42 7.08 22.40 8.35
N GLY A 43 6.76 23.20 7.33
CA GLY A 43 7.31 23.07 5.98
C GLY A 43 6.71 21.95 5.11
N LYS A 44 5.74 21.16 5.60
CA LYS A 44 5.09 20.07 4.83
C LYS A 44 3.71 20.39 4.27
N LEU A 45 3.24 21.63 4.40
CA LEU A 45 1.90 22.03 3.94
C LEU A 45 1.70 21.79 2.43
N PHE A 46 2.62 22.25 1.59
CA PHE A 46 2.52 22.05 0.14
C PHE A 46 2.59 20.58 -0.27
N ASP A 47 3.34 19.76 0.48
CA ASP A 47 3.39 18.32 0.25
C ASP A 47 2.01 17.69 0.44
N VAL A 48 1.39 17.97 1.59
CA VAL A 48 0.06 17.45 1.94
C VAL A 48 -1.01 17.97 0.98
N LEU A 49 -0.99 19.26 0.63
CA LEU A 49 -1.94 19.85 -0.32
C LEU A 49 -1.79 19.23 -1.72
N GLY A 50 -0.57 19.06 -2.22
CA GLY A 50 -0.30 18.40 -3.48
C GLY A 50 -0.76 16.94 -3.50
N ALA A 51 -0.66 16.23 -2.36
CA ALA A 51 -1.16 14.88 -2.19
C ALA A 51 -2.69 14.80 -2.12
N ALA A 52 -3.35 15.86 -1.64
CA ALA A 52 -4.81 15.93 -1.54
C ALA A 52 -5.50 16.21 -2.87
N ILE A 53 -4.79 16.71 -3.90
CA ILE A 53 -5.35 17.00 -5.24
C ILE A 53 -6.04 15.76 -5.84
N GLY A 54 -5.54 14.56 -5.56
CA GLY A 54 -6.15 13.32 -6.04
C GLY A 54 -7.59 13.11 -5.56
N LEU A 55 -7.97 13.63 -4.39
CA LEU A 55 -9.34 13.53 -3.89
C LEU A 55 -10.34 14.24 -4.80
N PHE A 56 -9.95 15.39 -5.36
CA PHE A 56 -10.79 16.17 -6.27
C PHE A 56 -10.97 15.46 -7.61
N PHE A 57 -9.87 15.13 -8.28
CA PHE A 57 -9.93 14.52 -9.63
C PHE A 57 -10.53 13.13 -9.66
N ARG A 58 -10.63 12.46 -8.51
CA ARG A 58 -11.13 11.08 -8.41
C ARG A 58 -12.45 11.00 -7.71
N PHE A 59 -13.08 12.14 -7.43
CA PHE A 59 -14.41 12.21 -6.84
C PHE A 59 -14.49 11.42 -5.52
N GLY A 60 -13.41 11.45 -4.71
CA GLY A 60 -13.32 10.73 -3.44
C GLY A 60 -13.22 9.20 -3.55
N THR A 61 -12.93 8.64 -4.72
CA THR A 61 -12.76 7.18 -4.87
C THR A 61 -11.60 6.67 -4.02
N GLY A 62 -11.81 5.57 -3.30
CA GLY A 62 -10.83 5.04 -2.36
C GLY A 62 -10.80 5.76 -1.00
N VAL A 63 -11.73 6.70 -0.74
CA VAL A 63 -11.96 7.26 0.61
C VAL A 63 -12.86 6.36 1.44
N PHE A 64 -13.91 5.81 0.82
CA PHE A 64 -14.94 5.02 1.46
C PHE A 64 -14.89 3.57 0.99
N VAL A 65 -15.18 2.65 1.91
CA VAL A 65 -15.41 1.25 1.57
C VAL A 65 -16.78 1.07 0.92
N SER A 66 -17.00 -0.05 0.24
CA SER A 66 -18.29 -0.39 -0.37
C SER A 66 -19.38 -0.52 0.69
N GLY A 67 -20.58 -0.04 0.38
CA GLY A 67 -21.71 -0.01 1.31
C GLY A 67 -21.52 0.93 2.51
N TYR A 68 -20.60 1.89 2.43
CA TYR A 68 -20.39 2.89 3.49
C TYR A 68 -21.70 3.60 3.84
N SER A 69 -21.97 3.69 5.15
CA SER A 69 -23.06 4.48 5.71
C SER A 69 -22.57 5.23 6.95
N ALA A 70 -23.22 6.36 7.23
CA ALA A 70 -22.90 7.20 8.37
C ALA A 70 -24.16 7.73 9.04
N SER A 71 -24.15 7.76 10.38
CA SER A 71 -25.20 8.39 11.18
C SER A 71 -24.62 9.26 12.27
N PHE A 72 -25.27 10.39 12.55
CA PHE A 72 -24.97 11.22 13.70
C PHE A 72 -25.56 10.57 14.95
N VAL A 73 -24.75 10.46 15.99
CA VAL A 73 -25.12 9.81 17.26
C VAL A 73 -24.71 10.69 18.44
N SER A 74 -25.33 10.48 19.60
CA SER A 74 -24.89 11.15 20.82
C SER A 74 -23.51 10.64 21.24
N LYS A 75 -22.79 11.40 22.08
CA LYS A 75 -21.44 11.00 22.50
C LYS A 75 -21.44 9.73 23.35
N GLU A 76 -22.54 9.52 24.06
CA GLU A 76 -22.79 8.44 25.02
C GLU A 76 -23.20 7.14 24.33
N GLU A 77 -23.69 7.20 23.08
CA GLU A 77 -24.14 6.03 22.32
C GLU A 77 -22.98 5.11 21.91
N ILE A 78 -21.79 5.68 21.66
CA ILE A 78 -20.61 4.91 21.30
C ILE A 78 -19.61 4.95 22.47
N PRO A 79 -19.31 3.80 23.09
CA PRO A 79 -18.26 3.67 24.11
C PRO A 79 -16.90 4.20 23.67
N ALA A 80 -16.03 4.55 24.63
CA ALA A 80 -14.71 5.13 24.33
C ALA A 80 -13.73 4.14 23.67
N ASP A 81 -13.92 2.84 23.92
CA ASP A 81 -13.19 1.73 23.33
C ASP A 81 -13.70 1.35 21.93
N GLN A 82 -14.80 1.94 21.46
CA GLN A 82 -15.30 1.78 20.11
C GLN A 82 -14.96 2.97 19.22
N TYR A 83 -14.49 2.69 18.01
CA TYR A 83 -14.14 3.67 17.02
C TYR A 83 -15.40 4.41 16.55
N ALA A 84 -15.35 5.72 16.64
CA ALA A 84 -16.26 6.64 15.99
C ALA A 84 -15.49 7.84 15.46
N LEU A 85 -15.96 8.43 14.36
CA LEU A 85 -15.44 9.73 13.96
C LEU A 85 -15.98 10.79 14.93
N ARG A 86 -15.09 11.24 15.83
CA ARG A 86 -15.35 12.38 16.72
C ARG A 86 -14.62 13.61 16.19
N LEU A 87 -15.35 14.65 15.78
CA LEU A 87 -14.78 15.91 15.27
C LEU A 87 -15.69 17.09 15.65
N GLY A 88 -15.12 18.12 16.28
CA GLY A 88 -15.86 19.35 16.59
C GLY A 88 -17.10 19.13 17.47
N GLY A 89 -17.07 18.14 18.37
CA GLY A 89 -18.21 17.77 19.22
C GLY A 89 -19.24 16.86 18.56
N ILE A 90 -19.15 16.64 17.25
CA ILE A 90 -19.99 15.70 16.50
C ILE A 90 -19.41 14.29 16.61
N THR A 91 -20.27 13.31 16.88
CA THR A 91 -19.94 11.89 16.82
C THR A 91 -20.66 11.27 15.63
N VAL A 92 -19.90 10.63 14.74
CA VAL A 92 -20.42 9.94 13.58
C VAL A 92 -20.10 8.45 13.71
N LYS A 93 -21.14 7.63 13.72
CA LYS A 93 -21.04 6.18 13.56
C LYS A 93 -20.86 5.87 12.09
N GLU A 94 -19.83 5.11 11.76
CA GLU A 94 -19.53 4.69 10.39
C GLU A 94 -19.74 3.18 10.30
N THR A 95 -20.43 2.72 9.26
CA THR A 95 -20.62 1.30 8.99
C THR A 95 -20.35 0.98 7.53
N ALA A 96 -20.16 -0.30 7.24
CA ALA A 96 -19.87 -0.79 5.91
C ALA A 96 -20.25 -2.26 5.77
N LYS A 97 -20.37 -2.70 4.52
CA LYS A 97 -20.51 -4.12 4.18
C LYS A 97 -19.22 -4.60 3.50
N VAL A 98 -18.35 -5.23 4.28
CA VAL A 98 -17.13 -5.86 3.75
C VAL A 98 -17.46 -7.21 3.11
N GLY A 99 -16.83 -7.49 1.97
CA GLY A 99 -16.94 -8.79 1.29
C GLY A 99 -16.07 -9.87 1.93
N PRO A 100 -15.96 -11.06 1.30
CA PRO A 100 -15.08 -12.12 1.81
C PRO A 100 -13.63 -11.63 1.85
N ARG A 101 -12.86 -12.10 2.85
CA ARG A 101 -11.44 -11.74 3.03
C ARG A 101 -10.57 -12.88 2.48
N PRO A 102 -9.50 -12.56 1.72
CA PRO A 102 -8.56 -13.57 1.28
C PRO A 102 -7.81 -14.17 2.48
N GLU A 103 -7.57 -15.49 2.47
CA GLU A 103 -6.82 -16.18 3.54
C GLU A 103 -5.33 -15.83 3.50
N LYS A 104 -4.79 -15.65 2.29
CA LYS A 104 -3.44 -15.21 2.01
C LYS A 104 -3.47 -13.84 1.34
N PRO A 105 -2.61 -12.88 1.71
CA PRO A 105 -2.57 -11.58 1.05
C PRO A 105 -2.40 -11.73 -0.46
N ILE A 106 -3.22 -11.02 -1.23
CA ILE A 106 -3.05 -10.89 -2.68
C ILE A 106 -1.80 -10.06 -2.92
N GLU A 107 -0.98 -10.46 -3.89
CA GLU A 107 0.23 -9.75 -4.27
C GLU A 107 -0.07 -8.77 -5.40
N ILE A 108 0.36 -7.51 -5.26
CA ILE A 108 0.25 -6.52 -6.33
C ILE A 108 1.60 -5.86 -6.57
N TYR A 109 2.09 -5.98 -7.80
CA TYR A 109 3.31 -5.36 -8.29
C TYR A 109 2.94 -4.03 -8.94
N GLU A 110 3.43 -2.92 -8.39
CA GLU A 110 2.93 -1.58 -8.74
C GLU A 110 3.94 -0.47 -8.48
N PHE A 111 3.69 0.74 -8.99
CA PHE A 111 4.36 1.94 -8.49
C PHE A 111 3.41 3.14 -8.42
N GLU A 112 3.72 4.06 -7.51
CA GLU A 112 2.80 5.13 -7.10
C GLU A 112 2.42 6.07 -8.26
N GLY A 113 3.39 6.40 -9.12
CA GLY A 113 3.19 7.26 -10.28
C GLY A 113 2.49 6.63 -11.48
N CYS A 114 1.97 5.41 -11.35
CA CYS A 114 1.20 4.74 -12.40
C CYS A 114 -0.31 5.00 -12.23
N PRO A 115 -1.00 5.61 -13.22
CA PRO A 115 -2.44 5.85 -13.12
C PRO A 115 -3.25 4.54 -13.07
N PHE A 116 -2.78 3.49 -13.74
CA PHE A 116 -3.42 2.18 -13.73
C PHE A 116 -3.29 1.46 -12.39
N CYS A 117 -2.12 1.57 -11.74
CA CYS A 117 -1.91 1.02 -10.40
C CYS A 117 -2.81 1.73 -9.39
N ARG A 118 -2.94 3.05 -9.54
CA ARG A 118 -3.79 3.86 -8.67
C ARG A 118 -5.26 3.44 -8.71
N LYS A 119 -5.80 3.14 -9.89
CA LYS A 119 -7.16 2.57 -10.04
C LYS A 119 -7.34 1.29 -9.21
N VAL A 120 -6.35 0.39 -9.24
CA VAL A 120 -6.38 -0.85 -8.46
C VAL A 120 -6.27 -0.56 -6.96
N ARG A 121 -5.41 0.36 -6.52
CA ARG A 121 -5.35 0.80 -5.10
C ARG A 121 -6.66 1.40 -4.59
N GLU A 122 -7.33 2.19 -5.43
CA GLU A 122 -8.65 2.73 -5.10
C GLU A 122 -9.68 1.61 -4.92
N MET A 123 -9.68 0.60 -5.80
CA MET A 123 -10.55 -0.56 -5.64
C MET A 123 -10.23 -1.39 -4.40
N VAL A 124 -8.94 -1.58 -4.09
CA VAL A 124 -8.48 -2.23 -2.85
C VAL A 124 -9.02 -1.50 -1.62
N ALA A 125 -8.99 -0.17 -1.62
CA ALA A 125 -9.55 0.64 -0.54
C ALA A 125 -11.09 0.53 -0.47
N VAL A 126 -11.78 0.52 -1.62
CA VAL A 126 -13.24 0.31 -1.70
C VAL A 126 -13.63 -1.06 -1.14
N LEU A 127 -12.87 -2.11 -1.45
CA LEU A 127 -13.16 -3.46 -0.98
C LEU A 127 -12.61 -3.76 0.40
N ASP A 128 -11.88 -2.82 1.00
CA ASP A 128 -11.25 -2.93 2.32
C ASP A 128 -10.24 -4.10 2.43
N LEU A 129 -9.52 -4.39 1.34
CA LEU A 129 -8.62 -5.54 1.25
C LEU A 129 -7.23 -5.23 1.81
N ASP A 130 -6.62 -6.25 2.40
CA ASP A 130 -5.22 -6.25 2.77
C ASP A 130 -4.40 -6.85 1.64
N ILE A 131 -3.38 -6.10 1.20
CA ILE A 131 -2.60 -6.43 0.00
C ILE A 131 -1.12 -6.42 0.34
N LEU A 132 -0.40 -7.42 -0.14
CA LEU A 132 1.06 -7.41 -0.16
C LEU A 132 1.53 -6.70 -1.43
N TYR A 133 1.98 -5.46 -1.26
CA TYR A 133 2.53 -4.68 -2.36
C TYR A 133 4.01 -4.95 -2.57
N TYR A 134 4.38 -5.14 -3.83
CA TYR A 134 5.77 -5.21 -4.29
C TYR A 134 6.06 -3.99 -5.17
N PRO A 135 6.74 -2.96 -4.64
CA PRO A 135 6.96 -1.75 -5.40
C PRO A 135 7.88 -1.97 -6.60
N CYS A 136 7.59 -1.29 -7.69
CA CYS A 136 8.27 -1.41 -8.96
C CYS A 136 8.55 -0.02 -9.55
N PRO A 137 9.17 0.93 -8.83
CA PRO A 137 9.50 2.22 -9.44
C PRO A 137 10.47 2.02 -10.61
N ARG A 138 10.48 2.94 -11.57
CA ARG A 138 11.37 2.85 -12.73
C ARG A 138 12.83 2.80 -12.28
N GLY A 139 13.57 1.84 -12.83
CA GLY A 139 14.97 1.59 -12.49
C GLY A 139 15.19 0.64 -11.32
N SER A 140 14.12 0.11 -10.70
CA SER A 140 14.26 -0.79 -9.56
C SER A 140 14.79 -2.18 -9.97
N PRO A 141 15.75 -2.74 -9.21
CA PRO A 141 16.43 -3.97 -9.61
C PRO A 141 15.70 -5.26 -9.24
N ASN A 142 14.79 -5.26 -8.26
CA ASN A 142 14.30 -6.51 -7.68
C ASN A 142 13.00 -7.00 -8.34
N PHE A 143 11.93 -6.22 -8.29
CA PHE A 143 10.59 -6.75 -8.61
C PHE A 143 10.18 -6.57 -10.07
N ARG A 144 10.70 -5.57 -10.78
CA ARG A 144 10.45 -5.40 -12.23
C ARG A 144 10.95 -6.60 -13.06
N PRO A 145 12.16 -7.14 -12.84
CA PRO A 145 12.59 -8.37 -13.52
C PRO A 145 11.71 -9.56 -13.17
N LYS A 146 11.29 -9.70 -11.91
CA LYS A 146 10.39 -10.77 -11.46
C LYS A 146 9.06 -10.75 -12.23
N VAL A 147 8.44 -9.58 -12.40
CA VAL A 147 7.20 -9.45 -13.21
C VAL A 147 7.44 -9.87 -14.66
N LYS A 148 8.58 -9.49 -15.27
CA LYS A 148 8.92 -9.95 -16.62
C LYS A 148 9.08 -11.47 -16.69
N GLN A 149 9.66 -12.10 -15.67
CA GLN A 149 9.81 -13.55 -15.60
C GLN A 149 8.47 -14.27 -15.46
N MET A 150 7.57 -13.76 -14.60
CA MET A 150 6.28 -14.38 -14.31
C MET A 150 5.25 -14.15 -15.42
N GLY A 151 5.17 -12.93 -15.95
CA GLY A 151 4.14 -12.54 -16.91
C GLY A 151 4.66 -12.08 -18.27
N GLY A 152 5.96 -12.21 -18.57
CA GLY A 152 6.55 -11.94 -19.90
C GLY A 152 6.85 -10.47 -20.23
N LYS A 153 6.31 -9.49 -19.50
CA LYS A 153 6.50 -8.05 -19.78
C LYS A 153 6.56 -7.22 -18.49
N GLN A 154 7.28 -6.10 -18.51
CA GLN A 154 7.30 -5.14 -17.39
C GLN A 154 6.10 -4.18 -17.47
N GLN A 155 4.90 -4.74 -17.36
CA GLN A 155 3.64 -3.98 -17.33
C GLN A 155 3.07 -3.95 -15.91
N PHE A 156 2.50 -2.81 -15.51
CA PHE A 156 1.97 -2.61 -14.16
C PHE A 156 0.58 -1.96 -14.22
N PRO A 157 -0.33 -2.30 -13.29
CA PRO A 157 -0.15 -3.28 -12.22
C PRO A 157 -0.13 -4.72 -12.74
N TYR A 158 0.54 -5.60 -12.01
CA TYR A 158 0.45 -7.05 -12.17
C TYR A 158 0.01 -7.65 -10.83
N MET A 159 -1.05 -8.46 -10.83
CA MET A 159 -1.63 -9.06 -9.64
C MET A 159 -1.39 -10.56 -9.62
N VAL A 160 -1.11 -11.13 -8.45
CA VAL A 160 -1.10 -12.57 -8.20
C VAL A 160 -1.99 -12.84 -6.99
N ASP A 161 -3.02 -13.66 -7.16
CA ASP A 161 -3.87 -14.12 -6.07
C ASP A 161 -3.53 -15.58 -5.71
N PRO A 162 -2.79 -15.81 -4.61
CA PRO A 162 -2.42 -17.16 -4.17
C PRO A 162 -3.60 -17.99 -3.65
N ASN A 163 -4.76 -17.38 -3.38
CA ASN A 163 -5.95 -18.08 -2.92
C ASN A 163 -6.68 -18.80 -4.08
N THR A 164 -6.44 -18.36 -5.32
CA THR A 164 -7.10 -18.90 -6.52
C THR A 164 -6.13 -19.37 -7.60
N GLY A 165 -4.85 -18.99 -7.50
CA GLY A 165 -3.84 -19.23 -8.54
C GLY A 165 -3.91 -18.27 -9.73
N VAL A 166 -4.81 -17.27 -9.69
CA VAL A 166 -4.95 -16.28 -10.76
C VAL A 166 -3.77 -15.32 -10.73
N SER A 167 -3.19 -15.05 -11.90
CA SER A 167 -2.25 -13.95 -12.10
C SER A 167 -2.62 -13.19 -13.37
N MET A 168 -2.60 -11.85 -13.34
CA MET A 168 -3.07 -11.06 -14.48
C MET A 168 -2.52 -9.64 -14.53
N TYR A 169 -2.49 -9.11 -15.75
CA TYR A 169 -2.31 -7.68 -16.05
C TYR A 169 -3.68 -6.99 -16.19
N GLU A 170 -3.64 -5.77 -16.74
CA GLU A 170 -4.79 -4.95 -17.12
C GLU A 170 -5.63 -4.49 -15.92
N SER A 171 -5.42 -3.23 -15.52
CA SER A 171 -6.06 -2.66 -14.32
C SER A 171 -7.58 -2.85 -14.26
N ASP A 172 -8.29 -2.75 -15.39
CA ASP A 172 -9.76 -2.94 -15.42
C ASP A 172 -10.15 -4.40 -15.19
N GLY A 173 -9.37 -5.35 -15.72
CA GLY A 173 -9.55 -6.77 -15.46
C GLY A 173 -9.28 -7.11 -14.00
N ILE A 174 -8.22 -6.55 -13.42
CA ILE A 174 -7.90 -6.69 -11.99
C ILE A 174 -9.02 -6.13 -11.11
N ILE A 175 -9.51 -4.92 -11.41
CA ILE A 175 -10.62 -4.29 -10.66
C ILE A 175 -11.87 -5.16 -10.69
N LYS A 176 -12.25 -5.63 -11.89
CA LYS A 176 -13.40 -6.50 -12.07
C LYS A 176 -13.23 -7.80 -11.28
N TYR A 177 -12.08 -8.44 -11.39
CA TYR A 177 -11.75 -9.66 -10.65
C TYR A 177 -11.88 -9.48 -9.14
N LEU A 178 -11.26 -8.43 -8.58
CA LEU A 178 -11.32 -8.15 -7.15
C LEU A 178 -12.77 -7.87 -6.70
N SER A 179 -13.53 -7.14 -7.52
CA SER A 179 -14.95 -6.87 -7.27
C SER A 179 -15.80 -8.13 -7.19
N GLU A 180 -15.65 -9.02 -8.17
CA GLU A 180 -16.42 -10.26 -8.28
C GLU A 180 -16.02 -11.28 -7.20
N LYS A 181 -14.72 -11.39 -6.90
CA LYS A 181 -14.20 -12.39 -5.98
C LYS A 181 -14.29 -11.97 -4.51
N TYR A 182 -14.05 -10.69 -4.22
CA TYR A 182 -13.89 -10.16 -2.87
C TYR A 182 -14.85 -9.01 -2.51
N GLY A 183 -15.76 -8.68 -3.41
CA GLY A 183 -16.84 -7.71 -3.22
C GLY A 183 -18.21 -8.30 -3.54
N ASP A 184 -19.12 -7.45 -4.05
CA ASP A 184 -20.45 -7.83 -4.51
C ASP A 184 -20.59 -7.81 -6.05
N GLY A 185 -19.47 -7.72 -6.77
CA GLY A 185 -19.42 -7.56 -8.21
C GLY A 185 -19.55 -6.11 -8.70
N THR A 186 -19.90 -5.16 -7.84
CA THR A 186 -20.08 -3.75 -8.24
C THR A 186 -18.76 -3.01 -8.34
N VAL A 187 -18.49 -2.42 -9.51
CA VAL A 187 -17.37 -1.50 -9.70
C VAL A 187 -17.89 -0.05 -9.63
N PRO A 188 -17.33 0.82 -8.74
CA PRO A 188 -17.69 2.23 -8.70
C PRO A 188 -17.60 2.91 -10.06
N LEU A 189 -18.53 3.83 -10.35
CA LEU A 189 -18.58 4.52 -11.64
C LEU A 189 -17.23 5.17 -11.99
N SER A 190 -16.60 5.83 -11.02
CA SER A 190 -15.27 6.45 -11.17
C SER A 190 -14.13 5.49 -11.54
N LEU A 191 -14.35 4.18 -11.44
CA LEU A 191 -13.45 3.12 -11.85
C LEU A 191 -13.86 2.42 -13.15
N SER A 192 -15.07 2.66 -13.67
CA SER A 192 -15.63 1.99 -14.85
C SER A 192 -15.84 2.89 -16.07
N LEU A 193 -15.39 4.16 -16.05
CA LEU A 193 -15.48 5.11 -17.17
C LEU A 193 -14.40 4.92 -18.27
N GLY A 194 -13.73 3.76 -18.30
CA GLY A 194 -12.71 3.44 -19.32
C GLY A 194 -11.55 4.45 -19.37
N ALA A 195 -11.28 5.01 -20.55
CA ALA A 195 -10.16 5.94 -20.77
C ALA A 195 -10.22 7.20 -19.87
N LEU A 196 -11.43 7.70 -19.57
CA LEU A 196 -11.61 8.85 -18.69
C LEU A 196 -11.12 8.57 -17.26
N THR A 197 -11.27 7.33 -16.80
CA THR A 197 -10.72 6.87 -15.51
C THR A 197 -9.19 6.99 -15.50
N ALA A 198 -8.52 6.59 -16.58
CA ALA A 198 -7.06 6.67 -16.67
C ALA A 198 -6.57 8.13 -16.71
N ILE A 199 -7.28 9.01 -17.43
CA ILE A 199 -6.96 10.45 -17.53
C ILE A 199 -7.06 11.12 -16.15
N THR A 200 -8.17 10.90 -15.44
CA THR A 200 -8.39 11.48 -14.11
C THR A 200 -7.43 10.91 -13.06
N ALA A 201 -7.07 9.62 -13.15
CA ALA A 201 -5.99 9.04 -12.37
C ALA A 201 -4.63 9.67 -12.67
N GLY A 202 -4.36 10.01 -13.94
CA GLY A 202 -3.21 10.81 -14.37
C GLY A 202 -3.15 12.16 -13.67
N PHE A 203 -4.24 12.93 -13.73
CA PHE A 203 -4.33 14.25 -13.10
C PHE A 203 -4.20 14.20 -11.58
N ALA A 204 -4.66 13.14 -10.93
CA ALA A 204 -4.53 12.96 -9.49
C ALA A 204 -3.07 12.94 -8.98
N MET A 205 -2.08 12.79 -9.86
CA MET A 205 -0.66 12.68 -9.50
C MET A 205 0.15 13.97 -9.78
N ILE A 206 -0.41 14.96 -10.49
CA ILE A 206 0.34 16.15 -10.95
C ILE A 206 0.92 16.97 -9.79
N GLY A 207 0.21 17.01 -8.65
CA GLY A 207 0.62 17.75 -7.46
C GLY A 207 1.85 17.20 -6.75
N ARG A 208 2.34 16.03 -7.17
CA ARG A 208 3.46 15.33 -6.52
C ARG A 208 4.75 15.36 -7.34
N MET A 209 4.78 16.04 -8.48
CA MET A 209 6.00 16.32 -9.25
C MET A 209 6.88 15.06 -9.50
N GLY A 210 6.25 13.93 -9.80
CA GLY A 210 6.97 12.69 -10.11
C GLY A 210 7.42 11.86 -8.90
N LYS A 211 7.11 12.24 -7.66
CA LYS A 211 7.34 11.38 -6.48
C LYS A 211 6.70 10.00 -6.63
N GLY A 212 7.41 8.97 -6.17
CA GLY A 212 6.96 7.59 -6.29
C GLY A 212 7.18 6.94 -7.67
N ASN A 213 7.94 7.59 -8.58
CA ASN A 213 8.23 7.04 -9.91
C ASN A 213 9.60 6.41 -10.06
N LEU A 214 10.64 6.94 -9.41
CA LEU A 214 12.03 6.55 -9.66
C LEU A 214 12.60 5.82 -8.46
N TYR A 215 13.36 4.77 -8.73
CA TYR A 215 14.05 4.01 -7.71
C TYR A 215 15.14 4.87 -7.04
N THR A 216 15.22 4.79 -5.73
CA THR A 216 16.33 5.26 -4.90
C THR A 216 17.06 4.03 -4.37
N PRO A 217 18.39 3.93 -4.52
CA PRO A 217 19.16 2.81 -3.97
C PRO A 217 18.79 2.52 -2.51
N ALA A 218 18.46 1.26 -2.23
CA ALA A 218 17.99 0.83 -0.93
C ALA A 218 18.41 -0.61 -0.62
N LYS A 219 18.41 -0.93 0.67
CA LYS A 219 18.61 -2.27 1.22
C LYS A 219 17.25 -2.95 1.32
N LEU A 220 17.10 -4.10 0.68
CA LEU A 220 15.83 -4.84 0.70
C LEU A 220 15.62 -5.52 2.07
N PRO A 221 14.49 -5.29 2.77
CA PRO A 221 14.19 -5.96 4.02
C PRO A 221 13.87 -7.45 3.83
N PRO A 222 14.22 -8.33 4.79
CA PRO A 222 13.87 -9.74 4.72
C PRO A 222 12.37 -10.02 4.95
N LYS A 223 11.65 -9.13 5.66
CA LYS A 223 10.21 -9.23 5.88
C LYS A 223 9.49 -7.98 5.37
N PRO A 224 8.28 -8.10 4.78
CA PRO A 224 7.50 -6.93 4.42
C PRO A 224 7.14 -6.12 5.66
N LEU A 225 7.13 -4.79 5.52
CA LEU A 225 6.63 -3.89 6.56
C LEU A 225 5.09 -3.96 6.63
N GLU A 226 4.46 -3.61 7.75
CA GLU A 226 3.01 -3.43 7.82
C GLU A 226 2.67 -1.93 7.80
N PHE A 227 1.75 -1.56 6.90
CA PHE A 227 1.40 -0.17 6.64
C PHE A 227 -0.11 0.03 6.71
N TRP A 228 -0.59 0.62 7.80
CA TRP A 228 -2.00 0.95 7.98
C TRP A 228 -2.32 2.26 7.29
N ALA A 229 -3.12 2.19 6.22
CA ALA A 229 -3.29 3.28 5.29
C ALA A 229 -4.52 3.08 4.39
N TYR A 230 -4.86 4.10 3.60
CA TYR A 230 -5.80 3.96 2.49
C TYR A 230 -5.47 4.98 1.40
N GLU A 231 -5.97 4.74 0.18
CA GLU A 231 -5.60 5.55 -1.00
C GLU A 231 -6.03 7.01 -0.86
N GLY A 232 -7.19 7.27 -0.24
CA GLY A 232 -7.73 8.62 -0.07
C GLY A 232 -7.01 9.51 0.96
N SER A 233 -6.01 9.02 1.71
CA SER A 233 -5.30 9.86 2.69
C SER A 233 -4.05 10.52 2.06
N PRO A 234 -3.93 11.86 2.08
CA PRO A 234 -2.74 12.55 1.57
C PRO A 234 -1.50 12.23 2.41
N PHE A 235 -1.63 12.05 3.73
CA PHE A 235 -0.53 11.66 4.61
C PHE A 235 -0.02 10.26 4.31
N CYS A 236 -0.92 9.31 4.02
CA CYS A 236 -0.55 7.96 3.60
C CYS A 236 0.17 7.97 2.24
N LYS A 237 -0.25 8.85 1.31
CA LYS A 237 0.42 9.00 0.01
C LYS A 237 1.90 9.37 0.17
N LEU A 238 2.23 10.28 1.09
CA LEU A 238 3.63 10.68 1.34
C LEU A 238 4.50 9.49 1.78
N VAL A 239 3.98 8.62 2.65
CA VAL A 239 4.69 7.41 3.09
C VAL A 239 4.80 6.40 1.96
N ARG A 240 3.70 6.16 1.23
CA ARG A 240 3.66 5.21 0.12
C ARG A 240 4.62 5.59 -1.01
N GLU A 241 4.76 6.88 -1.31
CA GLU A 241 5.78 7.38 -2.25
C GLU A 241 7.18 6.89 -1.87
N VAL A 242 7.53 6.96 -0.58
CA VAL A 242 8.86 6.55 -0.09
C VAL A 242 9.01 5.04 -0.01
N LEU A 243 7.97 4.31 0.44
CA LEU A 243 7.94 2.84 0.36
C LEU A 243 8.18 2.37 -1.08
N VAL A 244 7.58 3.07 -2.05
CA VAL A 244 7.75 2.76 -3.47
C VAL A 244 9.15 3.13 -3.96
N GLU A 245 9.63 4.36 -3.73
CA GLU A 245 10.94 4.82 -4.18
C GLU A 245 12.08 3.94 -3.65
N LEU A 246 11.98 3.44 -2.42
CA LEU A 246 12.96 2.55 -1.79
C LEU A 246 12.74 1.06 -2.10
N GLU A 247 11.77 0.73 -2.96
CA GLU A 247 11.45 -0.65 -3.35
C GLU A 247 11.13 -1.58 -2.15
N LEU A 248 10.40 -1.07 -1.15
CA LEU A 248 10.13 -1.80 0.11
C LEU A 248 8.79 -2.57 0.05
N PRO A 249 8.82 -3.92 0.07
CA PRO A 249 7.60 -4.73 0.18
C PRO A 249 6.84 -4.40 1.47
N HIS A 250 5.53 -4.28 1.37
CA HIS A 250 4.70 -3.97 2.52
C HIS A 250 3.31 -4.56 2.41
N ILE A 251 2.76 -5.03 3.53
CA ILE A 251 1.35 -5.36 3.66
C ILE A 251 0.61 -4.07 3.99
N GLN A 252 -0.22 -3.58 3.07
CA GLN A 252 -1.08 -2.45 3.35
C GLN A 252 -2.38 -2.95 4.02
N ARG A 253 -2.62 -2.50 5.26
CA ARG A 253 -3.90 -2.71 5.97
C ARG A 253 -4.85 -1.57 5.64
N SER A 254 -5.85 -1.82 4.79
CA SER A 254 -6.74 -0.77 4.29
C SER A 254 -7.61 -0.14 5.39
N CYS A 255 -7.44 1.14 5.69
CA CYS A 255 -8.21 1.85 6.72
C CYS A 255 -9.16 2.90 6.13
N ALA A 256 -9.79 2.62 4.99
CA ALA A 256 -10.77 3.53 4.39
C ALA A 256 -11.94 3.81 5.36
N ARG A 257 -12.69 4.89 5.11
CA ARG A 257 -13.84 5.29 5.93
C ARG A 257 -14.87 4.16 5.93
N GLY A 258 -15.34 3.76 7.11
CA GLY A 258 -16.22 2.59 7.33
C GLY A 258 -15.50 1.25 7.52
N SER A 259 -14.19 1.18 7.35
CA SER A 259 -13.43 -0.06 7.55
C SER A 259 -13.48 -0.54 9.01
N PRO A 260 -13.76 -1.83 9.29
CA PRO A 260 -13.64 -2.41 10.63
C PRO A 260 -12.22 -2.35 11.17
N LYS A 261 -11.20 -2.29 10.30
CA LYS A 261 -9.78 -2.21 10.72
C LYS A 261 -9.43 -0.90 11.44
N ARG A 262 -10.31 0.10 11.40
CA ARG A 262 -10.19 1.30 12.24
C ARG A 262 -10.36 0.98 13.73
N GLN A 263 -11.25 0.05 14.05
CA GLN A 263 -11.42 -0.50 15.39
C GLN A 263 -10.20 -1.33 15.79
N GLU A 264 -9.73 -2.20 14.90
CA GLU A 264 -8.54 -3.04 15.17
C GLU A 264 -7.30 -2.19 15.49
N LEU A 265 -7.06 -1.11 14.72
CA LEU A 265 -5.95 -0.22 15.00
C LEU A 265 -6.16 0.59 16.30
N LEU A 266 -7.40 0.97 16.62
CA LEU A 266 -7.72 1.62 17.90
C LEU A 266 -7.40 0.68 19.08
N GLU A 267 -7.81 -0.58 19.04
CA GLU A 267 -7.54 -1.57 20.08
C GLU A 267 -6.04 -1.83 20.22
N LYS A 268 -5.34 -1.93 19.08
CA LYS A 268 -3.92 -2.23 19.03
C LYS A 268 -3.03 -1.08 19.52
N ALA A 269 -3.35 0.16 19.14
CA ALA A 269 -2.49 1.32 19.38
C ALA A 269 -3.05 2.29 20.43
N GLY A 270 -4.26 2.05 20.96
CA GLY A 270 -4.98 2.96 21.86
C GLY A 270 -5.47 4.24 21.18
N HIS A 271 -5.22 4.40 19.88
CA HIS A 271 -5.57 5.58 19.10
C HIS A 271 -5.72 5.19 17.63
N PHE A 272 -6.78 5.70 16.97
CA PHE A 272 -6.89 5.59 15.52
C PHE A 272 -6.35 6.84 14.83
N GLN A 273 -5.26 6.66 14.09
CA GLN A 273 -4.73 7.61 13.12
C GLN A 273 -4.05 6.84 11.99
N VAL A 274 -4.05 7.38 10.78
CA VAL A 274 -3.23 6.86 9.68
C VAL A 274 -2.45 7.98 8.99
N PRO A 275 -1.24 7.71 8.49
CA PRO A 275 -0.57 6.40 8.46
C PRO A 275 -0.07 5.93 9.83
N TYR A 276 -0.02 4.61 10.00
CA TYR A 276 0.71 3.91 11.06
C TYR A 276 1.58 2.83 10.41
N LEU A 277 2.86 2.78 10.79
CA LEU A 277 3.85 1.84 10.24
C LEU A 277 4.30 0.89 11.36
N GLU A 278 4.41 -0.39 11.05
CA GLU A 278 5.12 -1.38 11.85
C GLU A 278 6.21 -2.03 11.01
N ASP A 279 7.42 -2.07 11.55
CA ASP A 279 8.58 -2.63 10.90
C ASP A 279 9.08 -3.88 11.66
N PRO A 280 8.74 -5.09 11.19
CA PRO A 280 9.15 -6.32 11.84
C PRO A 280 10.65 -6.61 11.72
N ASN A 281 11.38 -5.83 10.90
CA ASN A 281 12.82 -5.98 10.72
C ASN A 281 13.61 -5.22 11.78
N THR A 282 13.03 -4.18 12.39
CA THR A 282 13.68 -3.35 13.44
C THR A 282 12.93 -3.37 14.78
N GLY A 283 11.67 -3.78 14.79
CA GLY A 283 10.77 -3.70 15.94
C GLY A 283 10.11 -2.32 16.12
N VAL A 284 10.32 -1.38 15.19
CA VAL A 284 9.74 -0.03 15.25
C VAL A 284 8.25 -0.07 14.91
N ALA A 285 7.45 0.67 15.68
CA ALA A 285 6.08 1.00 15.32
C ALA A 285 5.78 2.47 15.64
N MET A 286 5.12 3.20 14.71
CA MET A 286 4.95 4.64 14.85
C MET A 286 3.85 5.25 13.97
N PHE A 287 3.32 6.37 14.42
CA PHE A 287 2.48 7.30 13.65
C PHE A 287 3.33 8.42 13.02
N GLU A 288 2.64 9.45 12.52
CA GLU A 288 3.18 10.67 11.92
C GLU A 288 3.91 10.44 10.60
N SER A 289 3.26 10.84 9.49
CA SER A 289 3.76 10.54 8.14
C SER A 289 5.15 11.10 7.85
N ALA A 290 5.51 12.26 8.41
CA ALA A 290 6.79 12.89 8.13
C ALA A 290 7.94 12.15 8.83
N GLU A 291 7.72 11.72 10.06
CA GLU A 291 8.62 10.93 10.89
C GLU A 291 8.75 9.51 10.31
N ILE A 292 7.66 8.91 9.82
CA ILE A 292 7.71 7.64 9.09
C ILE A 292 8.58 7.76 7.84
N VAL A 293 8.41 8.82 7.04
CA VAL A 293 9.23 9.06 5.85
C VAL A 293 10.71 9.20 6.19
N GLU A 294 11.03 9.92 7.26
CA GLU A 294 12.40 10.08 7.75
C GLU A 294 13.00 8.74 8.20
N TYR A 295 12.25 7.98 9.01
CA TYR A 295 12.61 6.65 9.47
C TYR A 295 12.93 5.70 8.32
N LEU A 296 12.05 5.61 7.31
CA LEU A 296 12.24 4.72 6.17
C LEU A 296 13.53 5.06 5.40
N LYS A 297 13.80 6.35 5.20
CA LYS A 297 15.02 6.80 4.51
C LYS A 297 16.28 6.50 5.32
N GLN A 298 16.29 6.81 6.62
CA GLN A 298 17.44 6.53 7.49
C GLN A 298 17.74 5.04 7.60
N THR A 299 16.70 4.20 7.63
CA THR A 299 16.84 2.76 7.85
C THR A 299 17.22 2.02 6.56
N TYR A 300 16.55 2.35 5.44
CA TYR A 300 16.59 1.53 4.23
C TYR A 300 17.35 2.12 3.05
N ALA A 301 17.51 3.44 2.95
CA ALA A 301 18.30 4.00 1.84
C ALA A 301 19.76 3.53 1.91
N ALA A 302 20.40 3.38 0.75
CA ALA A 302 21.78 2.95 0.58
C ALA A 302 22.69 4.09 0.09
#